data_AF-A0A962M2J7-F1
#
_entry.id   AF-A0A962M2J7-F1
#
_cell.length_a   1.000
_cell.length_b   1.000
_cell.length_c   1.000
_cell.angle_alpha   90.00
_cell.angle_beta   90.00
_cell.angle_gamma   90.00
#
_symmetry.space_group_name_H-M   'P 1'
#
loop_
_entity.id
_entity.type
_entity.pdbx_description
1 polymer ?
#
loop_
_entity_poly.entity_id
_entity_poly.type
_entity_poly.pdbx_seq_one_letter_code
_entity_poly.pdbx_strand_id
1 'polypeptide(L)'
;REIEIAPGLQAPLLSPLMRIFAGPLIARLLENGGAGAVIVPDIRDPQAPETLLLPLLSERQAELMDADSALLVEGVSVPCRRCSYHGDQYRPGTQFWLGANDVLLRYEWRQAQQHWDVRLRGTG
;
A
#
# COMPACT_ATOMS: atom_id res chain seq x y z
N ARG A 1 -6.11 -11.13 -21.68
CA ARG A 1 -6.47 -9.70 -21.87
C ARG A 1 -5.17 -8.93 -21.66
N GLU A 2 -4.71 -8.20 -22.66
CA GLU A 2 -3.49 -7.38 -22.53
C GLU A 2 -3.82 -6.09 -21.79
N ILE A 3 -2.90 -5.62 -20.96
CA ILE A 3 -2.99 -4.29 -20.34
C ILE A 3 -2.20 -3.35 -21.22
N GLU A 4 -2.90 -2.49 -21.95
CA GLU A 4 -2.27 -1.44 -22.74
C GLU A 4 -1.79 -0.33 -21.81
N ILE A 5 -0.50 -0.02 -21.87
CA ILE A 5 0.12 1.10 -21.16
C ILE A 5 0.33 2.20 -22.20
N ALA A 6 -0.19 3.40 -21.95
CA ALA A 6 -0.04 4.49 -22.92
C ALA A 6 1.44 4.84 -23.12
N PRO A 7 1.88 5.08 -24.37
CA PRO A 7 3.27 5.39 -24.66
C PRO A 7 3.70 6.70 -23.96
N GLY A 8 4.86 6.65 -23.30
CA GLY A 8 5.43 7.79 -22.56
C GLY A 8 5.11 7.81 -21.06
N LEU A 9 4.26 6.90 -20.56
CA LEU A 9 4.06 6.71 -19.11
C LEU A 9 5.15 5.82 -18.51
N GLN A 10 5.47 6.04 -17.23
CA GLN A 10 6.27 5.10 -16.46
C GLN A 10 5.56 3.73 -16.39
N ALA A 11 6.34 2.65 -16.41
CA ALA A 11 5.80 1.31 -16.25
C ALA A 11 5.02 1.20 -14.94
N PRO A 12 3.81 0.58 -14.96
CA PRO A 12 2.97 0.50 -13.77
C PRO A 12 3.62 -0.38 -12.70
N LEU A 13 3.38 -0.03 -11.44
CA LEU A 13 3.84 -0.83 -10.30
C LEU A 13 2.91 -2.01 -10.07
N LEU A 14 3.39 -3.09 -9.44
CA LEU A 14 2.55 -4.23 -9.07
C LEU A 14 2.14 -4.12 -7.61
N SER A 15 0.83 -4.23 -7.33
CA SER A 15 0.34 -4.37 -5.97
C SER A 15 0.42 -5.83 -5.54
N PRO A 16 1.01 -6.11 -4.37
CA PRO A 16 0.91 -7.43 -3.78
C PRO A 16 -0.55 -7.71 -3.40
N LEU A 17 -0.94 -8.98 -3.46
CA LEU A 17 -2.26 -9.41 -2.99
C LEU A 17 -2.42 -9.17 -1.48
N MET A 18 -1.34 -9.34 -0.70
CA MET A 18 -1.34 -9.09 0.74
C MET A 18 -0.76 -7.72 1.07
N ARG A 19 -1.53 -6.93 1.84
CA ARG A 19 -1.16 -5.57 2.29
C ARG A 19 0.18 -5.49 3.03
N ILE A 20 0.60 -6.56 3.70
CA ILE A 20 1.88 -6.61 4.42
C ILE A 20 3.10 -6.37 3.51
N PHE A 21 2.98 -6.63 2.22
CA PHE A 21 4.03 -6.39 1.24
C PHE A 21 3.91 -5.06 0.51
N ALA A 22 2.95 -4.19 0.90
CA ALA A 22 2.70 -2.92 0.19
C ALA A 22 3.80 -1.86 0.42
N GLY A 23 4.73 -2.08 1.35
CA GLY A 23 5.75 -1.08 1.70
C GLY A 23 6.60 -0.61 0.51
N PRO A 24 7.25 -1.50 -0.25
CA PRO A 24 8.02 -1.10 -1.44
C PRO A 24 7.18 -0.38 -2.52
N LEU A 25 5.91 -0.77 -2.68
CA LEU A 25 4.98 -0.09 -3.60
C LEU A 25 4.77 1.36 -3.17
N ILE A 26 4.45 1.58 -1.89
CA ILE A 26 4.20 2.91 -1.34
C ILE A 26 5.47 3.77 -1.45
N ALA A 27 6.62 3.21 -1.10
CA ALA A 27 7.91 3.90 -1.22
C ALA A 27 8.19 4.35 -2.65
N ARG A 28 7.96 3.47 -3.65
CA ARG A 28 8.15 3.81 -5.05
C ARG A 28 7.16 4.87 -5.55
N LEU A 29 5.91 4.86 -5.09
CA LEU A 29 4.96 5.93 -5.38
C LEU A 29 5.46 7.28 -4.84
N LEU A 30 5.98 7.32 -3.62
CA LEU A 30 6.55 8.53 -3.02
C LEU A 30 7.77 9.04 -3.81
N GLU A 31 8.67 8.14 -4.22
CA GLU A 31 9.83 8.46 -5.07
C GLU A 31 9.42 9.06 -6.43
N ASN A 32 8.28 8.62 -6.96
CA ASN A 32 7.72 9.06 -8.25
C ASN A 32 6.78 10.27 -8.13
N GLY A 33 6.81 11.01 -7.03
CA GLY A 33 6.00 12.23 -6.85
C GLY A 33 4.63 12.01 -6.23
N GLY A 34 4.39 10.85 -5.62
CA GLY A 34 3.23 10.56 -4.78
C GLY A 34 2.00 10.04 -5.54
N ALA A 35 2.08 9.80 -6.84
CA ALA A 35 0.99 9.23 -7.62
C ALA A 35 1.50 8.33 -8.76
N GLY A 36 0.69 7.35 -9.15
CA GLY A 36 1.00 6.52 -10.31
C GLY A 36 0.06 5.35 -10.52
N ALA A 37 0.16 4.77 -11.72
CA ALA A 37 -0.62 3.62 -12.12
C ALA A 37 -0.06 2.33 -11.50
N VAL A 38 -0.95 1.53 -10.91
CA VAL A 38 -0.61 0.28 -10.23
C VAL A 38 -1.52 -0.83 -10.73
N ILE A 39 -0.92 -1.96 -11.12
CA ILE A 39 -1.64 -3.18 -11.44
C ILE A 39 -2.02 -3.88 -10.13
N VAL A 40 -3.31 -4.04 -9.92
CA VAL A 40 -3.90 -4.74 -8.76
C VAL A 40 -4.69 -5.96 -9.23
N PRO A 41 -4.78 -7.04 -8.44
CA PRO A 41 -5.72 -8.12 -8.73
C PRO A 41 -7.17 -7.63 -8.52
N ASP A 42 -8.08 -7.99 -9.43
CA ASP A 42 -9.51 -7.72 -9.24
C ASP A 42 -10.07 -8.57 -8.11
N ILE A 43 -10.37 -7.94 -6.99
CA ILE A 43 -10.97 -8.58 -5.81
C ILE A 43 -12.29 -7.90 -5.42
N ARG A 44 -12.91 -7.16 -6.34
CA ARG A 44 -14.11 -6.36 -6.06
C ARG A 44 -15.35 -7.21 -5.84
N ASP A 45 -15.49 -8.29 -6.59
CA ASP A 45 -16.62 -9.23 -6.47
C ASP A 45 -16.12 -10.68 -6.38
N PRO A 46 -16.22 -11.33 -5.21
CA PRO A 46 -15.84 -12.73 -5.05
C PRO A 46 -16.79 -13.70 -5.78
N GLN A 47 -17.97 -13.26 -6.24
CA GLN A 47 -18.94 -14.06 -6.97
C GLN A 47 -18.76 -14.00 -8.50
N ALA A 48 -17.78 -13.23 -9.00
CA ALA A 48 -17.48 -13.06 -10.41
C ALA A 48 -16.16 -13.79 -10.79
N PRO A 49 -16.13 -15.14 -10.79
CA PRO A 49 -14.90 -15.91 -11.00
C PRO A 49 -14.19 -15.64 -12.33
N GLU A 50 -14.92 -15.15 -13.33
CA GLU A 50 -14.40 -14.78 -14.64
C GLU A 50 -13.56 -13.49 -14.63
N THR A 51 -13.70 -12.66 -13.60
CA THR A 51 -12.89 -11.45 -13.41
C THR A 51 -11.97 -11.52 -12.20
N LEU A 52 -12.28 -12.39 -11.23
CA LEU A 52 -11.53 -12.55 -9.99
C LEU A 52 -10.03 -12.79 -10.25
N LEU A 53 -9.19 -12.02 -9.57
CA LEU A 53 -7.73 -11.98 -9.68
C LEU A 53 -7.17 -11.56 -11.05
N LEU A 54 -8.01 -11.20 -12.03
CA LEU A 54 -7.51 -10.61 -13.26
C LEU A 54 -6.81 -9.28 -12.95
N PRO A 55 -5.72 -8.95 -13.65
CA PRO A 55 -4.99 -7.73 -13.38
C PRO A 55 -5.81 -6.52 -13.86
N LEU A 56 -5.91 -5.51 -13.00
CA LEU A 56 -6.55 -4.23 -13.27
C LEU A 56 -5.55 -3.11 -13.08
N LEU A 57 -5.54 -2.16 -14.01
CA LEU A 57 -4.83 -0.91 -13.82
C LEU A 57 -5.66 0.00 -12.89
N SER A 58 -5.04 0.57 -11.88
CA SER A 58 -5.67 1.41 -10.85
C SER A 58 -4.76 2.58 -10.51
N GLU A 59 -5.31 3.78 -10.44
CA GLU A 59 -4.57 4.96 -10.01
C GLU A 59 -4.40 4.96 -8.49
N ARG A 60 -3.16 5.18 -8.04
CA ARG A 60 -2.80 5.18 -6.63
C ARG A 60 -2.08 6.44 -6.24
N GLN A 61 -2.25 6.80 -4.98
CA GLN A 61 -1.60 7.96 -4.40
C GLN A 61 -0.97 7.57 -3.06
N ALA A 62 0.17 8.17 -2.77
CA ALA A 62 0.87 8.07 -1.51
C ALA A 62 1.39 9.45 -1.10
N GLU A 63 1.29 9.77 0.18
CA GLU A 63 1.78 11.04 0.73
C GLU A 63 2.64 10.79 1.96
N LEU A 64 3.79 11.45 2.05
CA LEU A 64 4.61 11.43 3.25
C LEU A 64 3.98 12.35 4.30
N MET A 65 3.55 11.79 5.42
CA MET A 65 2.93 12.54 6.52
C MET A 65 3.95 12.93 7.59
N ASP A 66 4.94 12.08 7.83
CA ASP A 66 6.00 12.29 8.82
C ASP A 66 7.25 11.50 8.40
N ALA A 67 8.38 12.18 8.21
CA ALA A 67 9.63 11.57 7.80
C ALA A 67 10.41 10.92 8.96
N ASP A 68 10.21 11.44 10.18
CA ASP A 68 11.07 11.18 11.35
C ASP A 68 10.28 10.51 12.49
N SER A 69 9.29 9.70 12.13
CA SER A 69 8.47 8.95 13.07
C SER A 69 9.28 7.80 13.71
N ALA A 70 8.81 7.30 14.85
CA ALA A 70 9.32 6.09 15.46
C ALA A 70 8.16 5.19 15.91
N LEU A 71 8.34 3.88 15.78
CA LEU A 71 7.40 2.88 16.27
C LEU A 71 8.07 1.96 17.28
N LEU A 72 7.35 1.64 18.35
CA LEU A 72 7.77 0.59 19.27
C LEU A 72 7.43 -0.78 18.68
N VAL A 73 8.45 -1.54 18.29
CA VAL A 73 8.34 -2.92 17.83
C VAL A 73 9.02 -3.79 18.88
N GLU A 74 8.24 -4.60 19.59
CA GLU A 74 8.75 -5.50 20.64
C GLU A 74 9.60 -4.81 21.71
N GLY A 75 9.22 -3.59 22.09
CA GLY A 75 9.93 -2.79 23.09
C GLY A 75 11.14 -2.03 22.56
N VAL A 76 11.49 -2.19 21.27
CA VAL A 76 12.55 -1.43 20.60
C VAL A 76 11.94 -0.31 19.77
N SER A 77 12.46 0.91 19.92
CA SER A 77 12.06 2.05 19.11
C SER A 77 12.73 1.96 17.73
N VAL A 78 11.93 1.81 16.68
CA VAL A 78 12.39 1.65 15.30
C VAL A 78 12.07 2.93 14.52
N PRO A 79 13.07 3.62 13.93
CA PRO A 79 12.84 4.74 13.03
C PRO A 79 11.99 4.33 11.83
N CYS A 80 11.06 5.18 11.44
CA CYS A 80 10.14 4.90 10.34
C CYS A 80 9.57 6.19 9.74
N ARG A 81 9.06 6.08 8.52
CA ARG A 81 8.28 7.13 7.88
C ARG A 81 6.81 6.79 7.98
N ARG A 82 5.98 7.76 8.33
CA ARG A 82 4.52 7.63 8.27
C ARG A 82 4.00 8.22 6.97
N CYS A 83 3.18 7.46 6.27
CA CYS A 83 2.59 7.85 5.00
C CYS A 83 1.11 7.51 4.94
N SER A 84 0.38 8.22 4.08
CA SER A 84 -0.94 7.80 3.61
C SER A 84 -0.78 7.05 2.29
N TYR A 85 -1.68 6.10 2.03
CA TYR A 85 -1.78 5.44 0.74
C TYR A 85 -3.25 5.11 0.44
N HIS A 86 -3.73 5.56 -0.72
CA HIS A 86 -5.13 5.42 -1.13
C HIS A 86 -5.30 5.21 -2.64
N GLY A 87 -6.50 4.78 -3.01
CA GLY A 87 -6.95 4.54 -4.38
C GLY A 87 -8.02 3.45 -4.44
N ASP A 88 -9.01 3.60 -5.30
CA ASP A 88 -10.22 2.76 -5.46
C ASP A 88 -10.76 2.13 -4.16
N GLN A 89 -10.20 0.98 -3.76
CA GLN A 89 -10.59 0.19 -2.59
C GLN A 89 -10.04 0.71 -1.24
N TYR A 90 -9.04 1.59 -1.26
CA TYR A 90 -8.42 2.16 -0.07
C TYR A 90 -9.00 3.55 0.15
N ARG A 91 -9.75 3.69 1.25
CA ARG A 91 -10.38 4.96 1.63
C ARG A 91 -9.33 5.94 2.15
N PRO A 92 -9.58 7.26 2.02
CA PRO A 92 -8.80 8.28 2.69
C PRO A 92 -8.67 8.00 4.20
N GLY A 93 -7.50 8.25 4.76
CA GLY A 93 -7.23 8.07 6.19
C GLY A 93 -6.60 6.72 6.58
N THR A 94 -6.26 5.87 5.61
CA THR A 94 -5.38 4.71 5.87
C THR A 94 -3.95 5.20 6.07
N GLN A 95 -3.30 4.83 7.17
CA GLN A 95 -1.93 5.21 7.48
C GLN A 95 -1.01 3.99 7.48
N PHE A 96 0.21 4.18 7.02
CA PHE A 96 1.25 3.17 6.89
C PHE A 96 2.54 3.68 7.53
N TRP A 97 3.30 2.79 8.16
CA TRP A 97 4.60 3.10 8.73
C TRP A 97 5.64 2.21 8.08
N LEU A 98 6.57 2.83 7.35
CA LEU A 98 7.63 2.16 6.62
C LEU A 98 8.95 2.28 7.37
N GLY A 99 9.53 1.14 7.74
CA GLY A 99 10.84 1.06 8.36
C GLY A 99 11.98 1.06 7.34
N ALA A 100 13.14 0.56 7.75
CA ALA A 100 14.28 0.35 6.87
C ALA A 100 13.91 -0.59 5.71
N ASN A 101 14.52 -0.36 4.53
CA ASN A 101 14.26 -1.12 3.30
C ASN A 101 12.78 -1.19 2.91
N ASP A 102 12.02 -0.14 3.26
CA ASP A 102 10.59 0.00 2.99
C ASP A 102 9.73 -1.15 3.52
N VAL A 103 10.19 -1.82 4.58
CA VAL A 103 9.40 -2.84 5.27
C VAL A 103 8.19 -2.19 5.93
N LEU A 104 7.01 -2.73 5.70
CA LEU A 104 5.80 -2.25 6.35
C LEU A 104 5.74 -2.74 7.80
N LEU A 105 5.92 -1.81 8.75
CA LEU A 105 5.92 -2.10 10.19
C LEU A 105 4.53 -2.06 10.80
N ARG A 106 3.67 -1.17 10.29
CA ARG A 106 2.30 -1.00 10.76
C ARG A 106 1.44 -0.42 9.66
N TYR A 107 0.17 -0.79 9.64
CA TYR A 107 -0.83 -0.02 8.92
C TYR A 107 -2.16 -0.03 9.68
N GLU A 108 -2.90 1.06 9.54
CA GLU A 108 -4.19 1.21 10.19
C GLU A 108 -5.23 1.81 9.27
N TRP A 109 -6.47 1.36 9.42
CA TRP A 109 -7.61 1.91 8.70
C TRP A 109 -8.88 1.82 9.54
N ARG A 110 -9.88 2.62 9.17
CA ARG A 110 -11.23 2.54 9.74
C ARG A 110 -12.17 1.86 8.75
N GLN A 111 -13.00 0.96 9.26
CA GLN A 111 -14.07 0.31 8.51
C GLN A 111 -15.34 0.30 9.36
N ALA A 112 -16.38 0.99 8.89
CA ALA A 112 -17.56 1.29 9.70
C ALA A 112 -17.16 1.93 11.05
N GLN A 113 -17.55 1.31 12.17
CA GLN A 113 -17.22 1.79 13.52
C GLN A 113 -15.93 1.16 14.08
N GLN A 114 -15.26 0.29 13.32
CA GLN A 114 -14.07 -0.42 13.76
C GLN A 114 -12.78 0.27 13.29
N HIS A 115 -11.78 0.26 14.15
CA HIS A 115 -10.41 0.66 13.85
C HIS A 115 -9.54 -0.59 13.83
N TRP A 116 -8.91 -0.82 12.69
CA TRP A 116 -7.96 -1.88 12.48
C TRP A 116 -6.55 -1.33 12.61
N ASP A 117 -5.72 -1.97 13.44
CA ASP A 117 -4.31 -1.64 13.64
C ASP A 117 -3.50 -2.94 13.51
N VAL A 118 -2.79 -3.08 12.40
CA VAL A 118 -2.00 -4.26 12.08
C VAL A 118 -0.53 -3.90 12.21
N ARG A 119 0.22 -4.71 12.96
CA ARG A 119 1.62 -4.46 13.27
C ARG A 119 2.46 -5.69 12.97
N LEU A 120 3.63 -5.47 12.38
CA LEU A 120 4.68 -6.48 12.28
C LEU A 120 5.14 -6.84 13.70
N ARG A 121 5.20 -8.14 13.97
CA ARG A 121 5.86 -8.70 15.16
C ARG A 121 7.14 -9.39 14.70
N GLY A 122 8.14 -9.45 15.56
CA GLY A 122 9.35 -10.19 15.25
C GLY A 122 9.00 -11.66 14.98
N THR A 123 9.70 -12.27 14.03
CA THR A 123 9.83 -13.73 14.03
C THR A 123 10.86 -14.03 15.11
N GLY A 124 10.39 -14.44 16.29
CA GLY A 124 11.27 -14.97 17.33
C GLY A 124 12.08 -16.16 16.86
#